data_AF-A0A4P7RE53-F1
#
_entry.id   AF-A0A4P7RE53-F1
#
_cell.length_a   1.000
_cell.length_b   1.000
_cell.length_c   1.000
_cell.angle_alpha   90.00
_cell.angle_beta   90.00
_cell.angle_gamma   90.00
#
_symmetry.space_group_name_H-M   'P 1'
#
loop_
_entity.id
_entity.type
_entity.pdbx_description
1 polymer ?
#
loop_
_entity_poly.entity_id
_entity_poly.type
_entity_poly.pdbx_seq_one_letter_code
_entity_poly.pdbx_strand_id
1 'polypeptide(L)'
;MASDLDTVRVLRALFHDIPRAPEGLGHEETMAWIQRSMQDFPGGDLAYTLEHVTRNSMLDIVLRLREDGHLKDDTEFETTLLQLSHEAGRQQFMDWCINAQKSVDATSRLLNRAKPAWNEPTPLFSVSPEHVRRFVAAEPTGAGPLFGEFSTLEEVLQLELFAEGEPAGVYEFDWGFVLEEPGVAWHVYVADAWRSGTVGSFDRFHSAWRLETTAVPGSKTRPPHVPPGLSFELGIPQFASLTLLTEGQSAAAATERKWIGEVFIAHMLPAMAGRVMDPDYDFPHSW
;
A
#
# COMPACT_ATOMS: atom_id res chain seq x y z
N MET A 1 -3.35 -19.85 16.35
CA MET A 1 -2.83 -20.96 15.52
C MET A 1 -3.78 -22.11 15.67
N ALA A 2 -4.26 -22.66 14.56
CA ALA A 2 -5.07 -23.86 14.55
C ALA A 2 -4.17 -25.00 15.02
N SER A 3 -4.69 -25.85 15.88
CA SER A 3 -3.93 -27.00 16.38
C SER A 3 -3.89 -28.10 15.32
N ASP A 4 -2.91 -29.01 15.42
CA ASP A 4 -2.89 -30.24 14.62
C ASP A 4 -4.21 -31.03 14.76
N LEU A 5 -4.84 -30.95 15.93
CA LEU A 5 -6.15 -31.53 16.19
C LEU A 5 -7.24 -30.85 15.34
N ASP A 6 -7.24 -29.53 15.21
CA ASP A 6 -8.18 -28.80 14.35
C ASP A 6 -8.02 -29.21 12.88
N THR A 7 -6.79 -29.34 12.39
CA THR A 7 -6.49 -29.86 11.04
C THR A 7 -7.09 -31.24 10.82
N VAL A 8 -6.90 -32.17 11.75
CA VAL A 8 -7.48 -33.53 11.66
C VAL A 8 -9.00 -33.48 11.65
N ARG A 9 -9.62 -32.59 12.43
CA ARG A 9 -11.08 -32.47 12.51
C ARG A 9 -11.68 -31.92 11.23
N VAL A 10 -11.07 -30.89 10.64
CA VAL A 10 -11.49 -30.33 9.34
C VAL A 10 -11.29 -31.35 8.22
N LEU A 11 -10.15 -32.05 8.19
CA LEU A 11 -9.91 -33.14 7.24
C LEU A 11 -10.95 -34.25 7.34
N ARG A 12 -11.36 -34.62 8.56
CA ARG A 12 -12.44 -35.59 8.75
C ARG A 12 -13.77 -35.07 8.22
N ALA A 13 -14.15 -33.84 8.56
CA ALA A 13 -15.39 -33.25 8.06
C ALA A 13 -15.43 -33.25 6.52
N LEU A 14 -14.34 -32.79 5.89
CA LEU A 14 -14.27 -32.60 4.44
C LEU A 14 -14.10 -33.90 3.65
N PHE A 15 -13.43 -34.93 4.17
CA PHE A 15 -13.02 -36.09 3.39
C PHE A 15 -13.56 -37.44 3.92
N HIS A 16 -14.48 -37.45 4.89
CA HIS A 16 -15.02 -38.72 5.43
C HIS A 16 -15.74 -39.59 4.38
N ASP A 17 -16.32 -38.97 3.36
CA ASP A 17 -17.09 -39.57 2.27
C ASP A 17 -16.24 -39.89 1.04
N ILE A 18 -14.95 -39.52 1.02
CA ILE A 18 -14.01 -39.92 -0.04
C ILE A 18 -13.29 -41.19 0.40
N PRO A 19 -13.24 -42.23 -0.46
CA PRO A 19 -12.50 -43.45 -0.16
C PRO A 19 -11.05 -43.13 0.23
N ARG A 20 -10.51 -43.87 1.19
CA ARG A 20 -9.08 -43.82 1.54
C ARG A 20 -8.39 -45.10 1.11
N ALA A 21 -7.14 -44.97 0.67
CA ALA A 21 -6.32 -46.13 0.36
C ALA A 21 -6.20 -47.02 1.62
N PRO A 22 -6.41 -48.35 1.49
CA PRO A 22 -6.15 -49.29 2.56
C PRO A 22 -4.74 -49.14 3.14
N GLU A 23 -4.61 -49.29 4.45
CA GLU A 23 -3.30 -49.27 5.11
C GLU A 23 -2.45 -50.48 4.67
N GLY A 24 -1.15 -50.27 4.46
CA GLY A 24 -0.19 -51.33 4.13
C GLY A 24 0.00 -51.62 2.63
N LEU A 25 -0.61 -50.85 1.73
CA LEU A 25 -0.34 -50.94 0.29
C LEU A 25 1.07 -50.46 -0.06
N GLY A 26 1.72 -51.12 -1.01
CA GLY A 26 2.92 -50.61 -1.66
C GLY A 26 2.65 -49.35 -2.51
N HIS A 27 3.71 -48.67 -2.95
CA HIS A 27 3.56 -47.44 -3.74
C HIS A 27 2.78 -47.65 -5.04
N GLU A 28 3.10 -48.71 -5.81
CA GLU A 28 2.40 -49.03 -7.06
C GLU A 28 0.93 -49.40 -6.84
N GLU A 29 0.63 -50.15 -5.77
CA GLU A 29 -0.73 -50.55 -5.40
C GLU A 29 -1.56 -49.36 -4.94
N THR A 30 -0.94 -48.42 -4.23
CA THR A 30 -1.56 -47.15 -3.84
C THR A 30 -1.93 -46.32 -5.06
N MET A 31 -1.01 -46.19 -6.02
CA MET A 31 -1.26 -45.44 -7.26
C MET A 31 -2.38 -46.08 -8.11
N ALA A 32 -2.37 -47.41 -8.22
CA ALA A 32 -3.43 -48.14 -8.92
C ALA A 32 -4.79 -47.99 -8.22
N TRP A 33 -4.81 -47.99 -6.89
CA TRP A 33 -6.02 -47.77 -6.10
C TRP A 33 -6.56 -46.34 -6.28
N ILE A 34 -5.68 -45.34 -6.27
CA ILE A 34 -6.06 -43.94 -6.54
C ILE A 34 -6.66 -43.82 -7.94
N GLN A 35 -6.00 -44.37 -8.95
CA GLN A 35 -6.46 -44.30 -10.34
C GLN A 35 -7.84 -44.97 -10.52
N ARG A 36 -8.07 -46.13 -9.89
CA ARG A 36 -9.38 -46.77 -9.89
C ARG A 36 -10.43 -45.93 -9.15
N SER A 37 -10.08 -45.33 -8.01
CA SER A 37 -10.99 -44.48 -7.24
C SER A 37 -11.40 -43.21 -8.00
N MET A 38 -10.50 -42.66 -8.83
CA MET A 38 -10.82 -41.54 -9.73
C MET A 38 -11.85 -41.96 -10.80
N GLN A 39 -11.65 -43.15 -11.39
CA GLN A 39 -12.53 -43.68 -12.44
C GLN A 39 -13.92 -44.05 -11.92
N ASP A 40 -13.98 -44.64 -10.72
CA ASP A 40 -15.21 -45.08 -10.07
C ASP A 40 -15.99 -43.91 -9.43
N PHE A 41 -15.41 -42.70 -9.40
CA PHE A 41 -16.05 -41.53 -8.83
C PHE A 41 -17.24 -41.07 -9.71
N PRO A 42 -18.38 -40.67 -9.11
CA PRO A 42 -19.49 -40.09 -9.87
C PRO A 42 -19.05 -38.87 -10.69
N GLY A 43 -19.12 -38.96 -12.02
CA GLY A 43 -18.62 -37.92 -12.94
C GLY A 43 -17.18 -38.12 -13.43
N GLY A 44 -16.52 -39.20 -13.02
CA GLY A 44 -15.21 -39.63 -13.49
C GLY A 44 -14.03 -38.79 -12.96
N ASP A 45 -12.86 -39.02 -13.55
CA ASP A 45 -11.57 -38.47 -13.10
C ASP A 45 -11.56 -36.95 -12.90
N LEU A 46 -12.21 -36.20 -13.80
CA LEU A 46 -12.27 -34.75 -13.72
C LEU A 46 -13.12 -34.29 -12.52
N ALA A 47 -14.26 -34.93 -12.28
CA ALA A 47 -15.12 -34.61 -11.15
C ALA A 47 -14.41 -34.94 -9.82
N TYR A 48 -13.73 -36.08 -9.75
CA TYR A 48 -12.90 -36.43 -8.59
C TYR A 48 -11.82 -35.38 -8.32
N THR A 49 -11.10 -34.97 -9.37
CA THR A 49 -10.02 -33.99 -9.25
C THR A 49 -10.53 -32.63 -8.79
N LEU A 50 -11.62 -32.14 -9.40
CA LEU A 50 -12.23 -30.88 -9.02
C LEU A 50 -12.75 -30.90 -7.59
N GLU A 51 -13.39 -31.98 -7.18
CA GLU A 51 -13.89 -32.15 -5.80
C GLU A 51 -12.73 -32.16 -4.80
N HIS A 52 -11.65 -32.87 -5.10
CA HIS A 52 -10.48 -32.96 -4.23
C HIS A 52 -9.73 -31.63 -4.09
N VAL A 53 -9.57 -30.88 -5.19
CA VAL A 53 -8.97 -29.53 -5.17
C VAL A 53 -9.85 -28.55 -4.41
N THR A 54 -11.16 -28.64 -4.62
CA THR A 54 -12.13 -27.75 -3.98
C THR A 54 -12.16 -27.98 -2.46
N ARG A 55 -12.20 -29.24 -2.01
CA ARG A 55 -12.14 -29.58 -0.58
C ARG A 55 -10.82 -29.22 0.07
N ASN A 56 -9.70 -29.37 -0.63
CA ASN A 56 -8.40 -28.89 -0.12
C ASN A 56 -8.40 -27.36 0.04
N SER A 57 -8.95 -26.62 -0.92
CA SER A 57 -9.12 -25.17 -0.78
C SER A 57 -10.00 -24.81 0.43
N MET A 58 -11.08 -25.57 0.69
CA MET A 58 -11.91 -25.36 1.88
C MET A 58 -11.16 -25.61 3.19
N LEU A 59 -10.31 -26.64 3.25
CA LEU A 59 -9.47 -26.93 4.42
C LEU A 59 -8.64 -25.71 4.81
N ASP A 60 -7.94 -25.12 3.84
CA ASP A 60 -7.08 -23.96 4.05
C ASP A 60 -7.90 -22.74 4.53
N ILE A 61 -9.05 -22.50 3.92
CA ILE A 61 -9.94 -21.38 4.30
C ILE A 61 -10.47 -21.57 5.73
N VAL A 62 -10.93 -22.77 6.08
CA VAL A 62 -11.50 -23.07 7.40
C VAL A 62 -10.44 -22.95 8.50
N LEU A 63 -9.24 -23.50 8.26
CA LEU A 63 -8.14 -23.37 9.21
C LEU A 63 -7.71 -21.91 9.37
N ARG A 64 -7.69 -21.13 8.29
CA ARG A 64 -7.44 -19.69 8.38
C ARG A 64 -8.51 -18.98 9.21
N LEU A 65 -9.79 -19.23 8.95
CA LEU A 65 -10.89 -18.66 9.72
C LEU A 65 -10.87 -19.07 11.19
N ARG A 66 -10.38 -20.28 11.51
CA ARG A 66 -10.15 -20.76 12.88
C ARG A 66 -9.00 -20.03 13.57
N GLU A 67 -7.97 -19.66 12.81
CA GLU A 67 -6.79 -18.96 13.32
C GLU A 67 -7.01 -17.48 13.60
N ASP A 68 -7.61 -16.77 12.64
CA ASP A 68 -7.69 -15.31 12.66
C ASP A 68 -9.07 -14.74 12.29
N GLY A 69 -10.04 -15.60 12.00
CA GLY A 69 -11.40 -15.25 11.59
C GLY A 69 -12.46 -15.44 12.67
N HIS A 70 -13.71 -15.61 12.23
CA HIS A 70 -14.88 -15.75 13.10
C HIS A 70 -14.97 -17.14 13.75
N LEU A 71 -14.38 -18.17 13.14
CA LEU A 71 -14.35 -19.54 13.68
C LEU A 71 -13.39 -19.72 14.88
N LYS A 72 -12.88 -18.64 15.47
CA LYS A 72 -12.19 -18.69 16.78
C LYS A 72 -13.11 -19.16 17.89
N ASP A 73 -14.41 -18.89 17.76
CA ASP A 73 -15.41 -19.46 18.64
C ASP A 73 -15.57 -20.97 18.37
N ASP A 74 -15.46 -21.77 19.41
CA ASP A 74 -15.55 -23.24 19.30
C ASP A 74 -16.93 -23.68 18.80
N THR A 75 -18.00 -22.98 19.16
CA THR A 75 -19.37 -23.32 18.75
C THR A 75 -19.57 -23.05 17.27
N GLU A 76 -19.10 -21.90 16.77
CA GLU A 76 -19.12 -21.57 15.34
C GLU A 76 -18.26 -22.55 14.53
N PHE A 77 -17.09 -22.93 15.07
CA PHE A 77 -16.23 -23.93 14.46
C PHE A 77 -16.91 -25.30 14.37
N GLU A 78 -17.51 -25.81 15.46
CA GLU A 78 -18.26 -27.07 15.43
C GLU A 78 -19.42 -27.05 14.44
N THR A 79 -20.15 -25.94 14.39
CA THR A 79 -21.28 -25.76 13.47
C THR A 79 -20.79 -25.83 12.02
N THR A 80 -19.66 -25.20 11.74
CA THR A 80 -19.03 -25.22 10.42
C THR A 80 -18.52 -26.62 10.06
N LEU A 81 -17.90 -27.34 10.99
CA LEU A 81 -17.47 -28.73 10.77
C LEU A 81 -18.66 -29.64 10.43
N LEU A 82 -19.77 -29.49 11.15
CA LEU A 82 -20.99 -30.26 10.89
C LEU A 82 -21.54 -29.93 9.50
N GLN A 83 -21.59 -28.65 9.13
CA GLN A 83 -22.00 -28.22 7.79
C GLN A 83 -21.12 -28.85 6.70
N LEU A 84 -19.80 -28.81 6.85
CA LEU A 84 -18.84 -29.31 5.85
C LEU A 84 -18.84 -30.84 5.71
N SER A 85 -19.39 -31.56 6.69
CA SER A 85 -19.60 -33.00 6.60
C SER A 85 -20.70 -33.41 5.62
N HIS A 86 -21.38 -32.44 4.99
CA HIS A 86 -22.42 -32.70 4.00
C HIS A 86 -22.13 -31.97 2.70
N GLU A 87 -22.43 -32.60 1.56
CA GLU A 87 -22.23 -32.02 0.22
C GLU A 87 -22.94 -30.68 0.05
N ALA A 88 -24.22 -30.60 0.43
CA ALA A 88 -24.99 -29.36 0.39
C ALA A 88 -24.37 -28.25 1.28
N GLY A 89 -23.81 -28.63 2.42
CA GLY A 89 -23.16 -27.69 3.33
C GLY A 89 -21.82 -27.19 2.80
N ARG A 90 -21.04 -28.05 2.13
CA ARG A 90 -19.83 -27.65 1.38
C ARG A 90 -20.14 -26.67 0.27
N GLN A 91 -21.19 -26.93 -0.52
CA GLN A 91 -21.62 -26.01 -1.57
C GLN A 91 -22.03 -24.65 -0.99
N GLN A 92 -22.84 -24.64 0.08
CA GLN A 92 -23.24 -23.41 0.76
C GLN A 92 -22.05 -22.62 1.29
N PHE A 93 -21.03 -23.31 1.83
CA PHE A 93 -19.80 -22.67 2.31
C PHE A 93 -19.01 -22.03 1.16
N MET A 94 -18.92 -22.70 0.02
CA MET A 94 -18.26 -22.14 -1.17
C MET A 94 -19.02 -20.97 -1.76
N ASP A 95 -20.34 -21.04 -1.84
CA ASP A 95 -21.18 -19.93 -2.30
C ASP A 95 -21.01 -18.71 -1.39
N TRP A 96 -20.92 -18.94 -0.08
CA TRP A 96 -20.57 -17.88 0.87
C TRP A 96 -19.19 -17.27 0.57
N CYS A 97 -18.16 -18.10 0.36
CA CYS A 97 -16.81 -17.62 0.01
C CYS A 97 -16.81 -16.80 -1.28
N ILE A 98 -17.51 -17.25 -2.32
CA ILE A 98 -17.63 -16.57 -3.61
C ILE A 98 -18.40 -15.25 -3.46
N ASN A 99 -19.48 -15.23 -2.67
CA ASN A 99 -20.24 -14.01 -2.42
C ASN A 99 -19.46 -13.01 -1.57
N ALA A 100 -18.64 -13.48 -0.63
CA ALA A 100 -17.69 -12.64 0.10
C ALA A 100 -16.67 -12.00 -0.86
N GLN A 101 -16.17 -12.75 -1.87
CA GLN A 101 -15.28 -12.22 -2.92
C GLN A 101 -15.95 -11.20 -3.86
N LYS A 102 -17.27 -11.30 -4.10
CA LYS A 102 -18.03 -10.37 -4.95
C LYS A 102 -18.39 -9.04 -4.28
N SER A 103 -18.21 -8.93 -2.96
CA SER A 103 -18.16 -7.62 -2.31
C SER A 103 -16.80 -6.98 -2.67
N VAL A 104 -16.83 -5.78 -3.23
CA VAL A 104 -15.73 -5.03 -3.91
C VAL A 104 -14.55 -4.66 -2.98
N ASP A 105 -14.32 -5.44 -1.93
CA ASP A 105 -13.42 -5.13 -0.84
C ASP A 105 -12.61 -6.35 -0.37
N ALA A 106 -12.92 -7.58 -0.80
CA ALA A 106 -12.23 -8.78 -0.33
C ALA A 106 -10.76 -8.87 -0.80
N THR A 107 -10.47 -8.53 -2.05
CA THR A 107 -9.11 -8.54 -2.59
C THR A 107 -8.24 -7.46 -1.96
N SER A 108 -8.78 -6.24 -1.80
CA SER A 108 -8.10 -5.14 -1.11
C SER A 108 -7.88 -5.46 0.37
N ARG A 109 -8.86 -6.07 1.06
CA ARG A 109 -8.70 -6.51 2.46
C ARG A 109 -7.71 -7.66 2.62
N LEU A 110 -7.61 -8.59 1.66
CA LEU A 110 -6.63 -9.68 1.69
C LEU A 110 -5.21 -9.16 1.46
N LEU A 111 -5.03 -8.25 0.50
CA LEU A 111 -3.75 -7.56 0.27
C LEU A 111 -3.35 -6.74 1.50
N ASN A 112 -4.29 -6.01 2.11
CA ASN A 112 -4.04 -5.20 3.30
C ASN A 112 -3.81 -6.05 4.58
N ARG A 113 -4.31 -7.29 4.64
CA ARG A 113 -4.07 -8.25 5.75
C ARG A 113 -2.77 -9.03 5.61
N ALA A 114 -2.28 -9.25 4.39
CA ALA A 114 -1.01 -9.92 4.15
C ALA A 114 0.19 -9.00 4.39
N LYS A 115 -0.02 -7.67 4.37
CA LYS A 115 0.99 -6.69 4.73
C LYS A 115 1.29 -6.76 6.24
N PRO A 116 2.57 -6.77 6.65
CA PRO A 116 2.97 -6.67 8.05
C PRO A 116 2.28 -5.48 8.73
N ALA A 117 2.14 -5.55 10.07
CA ALA A 117 1.71 -4.40 10.86
C ALA A 117 2.48 -3.16 10.42
N TRP A 118 1.74 -2.10 10.08
CA TRP A 118 2.29 -0.89 9.48
C TRP A 118 3.42 -0.37 10.34
N ASN A 119 4.65 -0.46 9.83
CA ASN A 119 5.76 0.25 10.39
C ASN A 119 5.86 1.56 9.65
N GLU A 120 5.76 2.65 10.40
CA GLU A 120 6.03 3.98 9.88
C GLU A 120 7.45 3.99 9.30
N PRO A 121 7.63 4.23 7.98
CA PRO A 121 8.97 4.29 7.40
C PRO A 121 9.78 5.39 8.07
N THR A 122 11.07 5.15 8.24
CA THR A 122 11.97 6.22 8.69
C THR A 122 11.94 7.37 7.69
N PRO A 123 11.97 8.64 8.14
CA PRO A 123 12.11 9.78 7.25
C PRO A 123 13.26 9.57 6.25
N LEU A 124 13.03 9.87 4.97
CA LEU A 124 13.98 9.58 3.90
C LEU A 124 15.29 10.35 4.07
N PHE A 125 15.21 11.55 4.65
CA PHE A 125 16.33 12.43 4.90
C PHE A 125 16.11 13.25 6.17
N SER A 126 17.11 14.01 6.58
CA SER A 126 17.00 15.03 7.63
C SER A 126 17.44 16.36 7.07
N VAL A 127 16.74 17.44 7.40
CA VAL A 127 17.10 18.77 6.90
C VAL A 127 17.93 19.53 7.91
N SER A 128 19.08 20.06 7.48
CA SER A 128 19.90 20.95 8.31
C SER A 128 19.10 22.20 8.71
N PRO A 129 19.10 22.59 10.00
CA PRO A 129 18.48 23.84 10.45
C PRO A 129 19.00 25.07 9.69
N GLU A 130 20.24 25.04 9.20
CA GLU A 130 20.80 26.13 8.41
C GLU A 130 20.11 26.30 7.05
N HIS A 131 19.84 25.19 6.36
CA HIS A 131 19.12 25.22 5.09
C HIS A 131 17.70 25.75 5.26
N VAL A 132 17.03 25.36 6.36
CA VAL A 132 15.71 25.90 6.73
C VAL A 132 15.79 27.40 6.99
N ARG A 133 16.77 27.87 7.77
CA ARG A 133 16.94 29.30 8.08
C ARG A 133 17.11 30.14 6.82
N ARG A 134 17.97 29.72 5.89
CA ARG A 134 18.16 30.44 4.61
C ARG A 134 16.88 30.47 3.77
N PHE A 135 16.16 29.34 3.68
CA PHE A 135 14.90 29.27 2.95
C PHE A 135 13.87 30.26 3.53
N VAL A 136 13.75 30.31 4.86
CA VAL A 136 12.85 31.25 5.56
C VAL A 136 13.28 32.71 5.36
N ALA A 137 14.59 32.97 5.28
CA ALA A 137 15.14 34.29 5.00
C ALA A 137 15.03 34.72 3.52
N ALA A 138 14.49 33.88 2.64
CA ALA A 138 14.42 34.12 1.18
C ALA A 138 15.80 34.31 0.53
N GLU A 139 16.78 33.52 0.98
CA GLU A 139 18.15 33.51 0.45
C GLU A 139 18.34 32.27 -0.45
N PRO A 140 18.07 32.38 -1.78
CA PRO A 140 18.24 31.27 -2.71
C PRO A 140 19.71 30.87 -2.81
N THR A 141 19.94 29.57 -3.01
CA THR A 141 21.30 29.04 -3.21
C THR A 141 21.77 29.18 -4.65
N GLY A 142 20.83 29.31 -5.58
CA GLY A 142 21.07 29.06 -7.00
C GLY A 142 21.08 27.57 -7.32
N ALA A 143 21.20 27.26 -8.61
CA ALA A 143 21.33 25.92 -9.14
C ALA A 143 22.66 25.28 -8.72
N GLY A 144 22.54 24.17 -8.01
CA GLY A 144 23.63 23.28 -7.68
C GLY A 144 23.54 21.96 -8.47
N PRO A 145 24.23 20.91 -7.99
CA PRO A 145 24.34 19.64 -8.69
C PRO A 145 23.02 18.91 -8.92
N LEU A 146 22.06 18.95 -7.98
CA LEU A 146 20.78 18.25 -8.12
C LEU A 146 19.85 18.96 -9.10
N PHE A 147 19.82 20.30 -9.10
CA PHE A 147 19.14 21.04 -10.15
C PHE A 147 19.78 20.72 -11.52
N GLY A 148 21.12 20.76 -11.59
CA GLY A 148 21.86 20.43 -12.80
C GLY A 148 21.51 19.04 -13.34
N GLU A 149 21.49 18.03 -12.48
CA GLU A 149 21.05 16.68 -12.83
C GLU A 149 19.63 16.67 -13.39
N PHE A 150 18.65 17.22 -12.65
CA PHE A 150 17.25 17.22 -13.05
C PHE A 150 17.02 17.95 -14.38
N SER A 151 17.69 19.09 -14.58
CA SER A 151 17.56 19.90 -15.80
C SER A 151 18.04 19.19 -17.07
N THR A 152 18.82 18.11 -16.92
CA THR A 152 19.36 17.33 -18.04
C THR A 152 18.54 16.08 -18.38
N LEU A 153 17.48 15.79 -17.62
CA LEU A 153 16.59 14.66 -17.91
C LEU A 153 15.90 14.86 -19.26
N GLU A 154 15.76 13.77 -20.03
CA GLU A 154 15.20 13.84 -21.39
C GLU A 154 13.77 14.39 -21.38
N GLU A 155 12.95 13.97 -20.42
CA GLU A 155 11.58 14.44 -20.26
C GLU A 155 11.51 15.94 -19.94
N VAL A 156 12.43 16.43 -19.11
CA VAL A 156 12.52 17.85 -18.73
C VAL A 156 12.93 18.70 -19.94
N LEU A 157 13.88 18.20 -20.74
CA LEU A 157 14.31 18.85 -21.98
C LEU A 157 13.20 18.86 -23.04
N GLN A 158 12.48 17.74 -23.22
CA GLN A 158 11.37 17.63 -24.17
C GLN A 158 10.21 18.57 -23.83
N LEU A 159 9.98 18.82 -22.54
CA LEU A 159 8.96 19.73 -22.05
C LEU A 159 9.42 21.19 -21.98
N GLU A 160 10.68 21.47 -22.32
CA GLU A 160 11.26 22.81 -22.32
C GLU A 160 11.09 23.56 -20.98
N LEU A 161 11.03 22.83 -19.86
CA LEU A 161 10.67 23.37 -18.53
C LEU A 161 11.57 24.53 -18.07
N PHE A 162 12.85 24.53 -18.50
CA PHE A 162 13.83 25.56 -18.17
C PHE A 162 14.44 26.20 -19.42
N ALA A 163 13.69 26.25 -20.54
CA ALA A 163 14.19 26.84 -21.79
C ALA A 163 14.52 28.34 -21.67
N GLU A 164 13.84 29.05 -20.76
CA GLU A 164 14.12 30.46 -20.46
C GLU A 164 15.35 30.69 -19.56
N GLY A 165 15.99 29.60 -19.10
CA GLY A 165 17.18 29.61 -18.27
C GLY A 165 16.94 29.20 -16.82
N GLU A 166 17.97 29.37 -15.99
CA GLU A 166 17.93 29.04 -14.57
C GLU A 166 16.98 29.98 -13.80
N PRO A 167 16.00 29.45 -13.05
CA PRO A 167 15.12 30.27 -12.22
C PRO A 167 15.90 30.98 -11.11
N ALA A 168 15.58 32.24 -10.81
CA ALA A 168 16.26 32.98 -9.75
C ALA A 168 15.96 32.44 -8.33
N GLY A 169 14.86 31.72 -8.17
CA GLY A 169 14.34 31.22 -6.88
C GLY A 169 14.73 29.77 -6.57
N VAL A 170 15.93 29.30 -6.92
CA VAL A 170 16.38 27.93 -6.59
C VAL A 170 16.93 27.85 -5.17
N TYR A 171 16.32 26.98 -4.35
CA TYR A 171 16.80 26.60 -3.03
C TYR A 171 17.17 25.12 -3.04
N GLU A 172 18.47 24.84 -3.06
CA GLU A 172 19.00 23.49 -3.13
C GLU A 172 19.36 22.95 -1.74
N PHE A 173 19.06 21.67 -1.55
CA PHE A 173 19.28 20.88 -0.35
C PHE A 173 19.97 19.56 -0.74
N ASP A 174 20.49 18.83 0.24
CA ASP A 174 21.17 17.55 -0.03
C ASP A 174 20.23 16.44 -0.55
N TRP A 175 18.91 16.64 -0.44
CA TRP A 175 17.87 15.68 -0.84
C TRP A 175 17.15 16.06 -2.14
N GLY A 176 17.33 17.29 -2.63
CA GLY A 176 16.55 17.84 -3.74
C GLY A 176 16.59 19.36 -3.76
N PHE A 177 15.63 19.98 -4.43
CA PHE A 177 15.54 21.44 -4.51
C PHE A 177 14.10 21.94 -4.53
N VAL A 178 13.93 23.20 -4.18
CA VAL A 178 12.67 23.92 -4.26
C VAL A 178 12.85 25.08 -5.23
N LEU A 179 11.96 25.17 -6.23
CA LEU A 179 11.85 26.35 -7.07
C LEU A 179 10.73 27.22 -6.55
N GLU A 180 11.05 28.48 -6.31
CA GLU A 180 10.06 29.47 -5.95
C GLU A 180 9.69 30.32 -7.17
N GLU A 181 8.39 30.37 -7.45
CA GLU A 181 7.77 31.41 -8.26
C GLU A 181 7.22 32.49 -7.31
N PRO A 182 7.88 33.66 -7.20
CA PRO A 182 7.60 34.61 -6.14
C PRO A 182 6.13 35.05 -6.08
N GLY A 183 5.49 34.78 -4.94
CA GLY A 183 4.09 35.16 -4.70
C GLY A 183 3.06 34.28 -5.41
N VAL A 184 3.48 33.17 -6.01
CA VAL A 184 2.61 32.25 -6.76
C VAL A 184 2.72 30.83 -6.22
N ALA A 185 3.92 30.24 -6.25
CA ALA A 185 4.09 28.81 -5.99
C ALA A 185 5.48 28.43 -5.47
N TRP A 186 5.54 27.30 -4.78
CA TRP A 186 6.77 26.55 -4.49
C TRP A 186 6.67 25.16 -5.10
N HIS A 187 7.53 24.87 -6.07
CA HIS A 187 7.65 23.55 -6.69
C HIS A 187 8.74 22.76 -5.98
N VAL A 188 8.39 21.59 -5.47
CA VAL A 188 9.29 20.78 -4.64
C VAL A 188 9.74 19.56 -5.43
N TYR A 189 11.05 19.38 -5.57
CA TYR A 189 11.65 18.29 -6.31
C TYR A 189 12.48 17.43 -5.36
N VAL A 190 12.12 16.15 -5.24
CA VAL A 190 12.86 15.17 -4.42
C VAL A 190 13.68 14.26 -5.32
N ALA A 191 14.99 14.17 -5.08
CA ALA A 191 15.93 13.50 -5.98
C ALA A 191 15.59 12.03 -6.23
N ASP A 192 15.29 11.32 -5.16
CA ASP A 192 14.95 9.90 -5.25
C ASP A 192 13.66 9.65 -6.02
N ALA A 193 12.73 10.62 -6.05
CA ALA A 193 11.48 10.51 -6.78
C ALA A 193 11.69 10.59 -8.30
N TRP A 194 12.49 11.53 -8.82
CA TRP A 194 12.74 11.60 -10.26
C TRP A 194 13.68 10.49 -10.73
N ARG A 195 14.68 10.11 -9.92
CA ARG A 195 15.61 9.02 -10.24
C ARG A 195 14.93 7.66 -10.33
N SER A 196 13.85 7.46 -9.57
CA SER A 196 13.05 6.21 -9.57
C SER A 196 11.91 6.22 -10.59
N GLY A 197 11.73 7.34 -11.30
CA GLY A 197 10.59 7.58 -12.19
C GLY A 197 9.41 8.24 -11.49
N THR A 198 8.70 9.10 -12.22
CA THR A 198 7.59 9.91 -11.68
C THR A 198 6.22 9.23 -11.75
N VAL A 199 6.12 8.09 -12.43
CA VAL A 199 4.85 7.34 -12.59
C VAL A 199 4.36 6.83 -11.25
N GLY A 200 3.17 7.27 -10.82
CA GLY A 200 2.57 6.92 -9.52
C GLY A 200 3.12 7.72 -8.34
N SER A 201 4.27 8.40 -8.48
CA SER A 201 4.87 9.22 -7.43
C SER A 201 3.98 10.41 -7.04
N PHE A 202 3.33 11.06 -8.03
CA PHE A 202 2.44 12.20 -7.76
C PHE A 202 1.24 11.83 -6.86
N ASP A 203 0.58 10.70 -7.14
CA ASP A 203 -0.57 10.21 -6.36
C ASP A 203 -0.16 9.81 -4.94
N ARG A 204 1.03 9.22 -4.81
CA ARG A 204 1.61 8.88 -3.50
C ARG A 204 1.95 10.14 -2.69
N PHE A 205 2.52 11.18 -3.31
CA PHE A 205 2.77 12.46 -2.64
C PHE A 205 1.48 13.16 -2.20
N HIS A 206 0.43 13.13 -3.02
CA HIS A 206 -0.89 13.64 -2.63
C HIS A 206 -1.49 12.86 -1.46
N SER A 207 -1.38 11.53 -1.47
CA SER A 207 -1.83 10.69 -0.36
C SER A 207 -1.04 10.96 0.92
N ALA A 208 0.27 11.16 0.82
CA ALA A 208 1.13 11.53 1.94
C ALA A 208 0.78 12.92 2.50
N TRP A 209 0.48 13.88 1.63
CA TRP A 209 0.01 15.21 2.05
C TRP A 209 -1.30 15.13 2.83
N ARG A 210 -2.28 14.34 2.33
CA ARG A 210 -3.53 14.11 3.06
C ARG A 210 -3.28 13.48 4.43
N LEU A 211 -2.35 12.52 4.53
CA LEU A 211 -1.99 11.89 5.79
C LEU A 211 -1.45 12.87 6.82
N GLU A 212 -0.56 13.77 6.39
CA GLU A 212 0.05 14.75 7.28
C GLU A 212 -0.91 15.87 7.69
N THR A 213 -1.88 16.20 6.85
CA THR A 213 -2.75 17.38 7.06
C THR A 213 -4.14 17.04 7.57
N THR A 214 -4.56 15.78 7.50
CA THR A 214 -5.86 15.32 8.00
C THR A 214 -5.72 14.52 9.30
N ALA A 215 -6.71 14.66 10.18
CA ALA A 215 -6.73 13.89 11.42
C ALA A 215 -7.15 12.44 11.11
N VAL A 216 -6.19 11.52 11.12
CA VAL A 216 -6.47 10.09 10.95
C VAL A 216 -7.08 9.51 12.23
N PRO A 217 -8.23 8.81 12.15
CA PRO A 217 -8.82 8.14 13.32
C PRO A 217 -7.84 7.17 13.99
N GLY A 218 -7.54 7.39 15.26
CA GLY A 218 -6.63 6.55 16.05
C GLY A 218 -5.19 7.06 16.14
N SER A 219 -4.82 8.10 15.37
CA SER A 219 -3.54 8.78 15.54
C SER A 219 -3.54 9.68 16.79
N LYS A 220 -2.47 9.64 17.59
CA LYS A 220 -2.26 10.53 18.74
C LYS A 220 -1.58 11.85 18.36
N THR A 221 -1.06 11.94 17.14
CA THR A 221 -0.37 13.13 16.63
C THR A 221 -1.39 14.06 15.98
N ARG A 222 -1.44 15.31 16.45
CA ARG A 222 -2.28 16.34 15.85
C ARG A 222 -1.60 16.80 14.54
N PRO A 223 -2.33 16.85 13.41
CA PRO A 223 -1.75 17.36 12.18
C PRO A 223 -1.33 18.82 12.34
N PRO A 224 -0.20 19.25 11.74
CA PRO A 224 0.18 20.64 11.68
C PRO A 224 -0.93 21.48 11.05
N HIS A 225 -1.13 22.69 11.58
CA HIS A 225 -2.09 23.64 11.04
C HIS A 225 -1.53 24.26 9.77
N VAL A 226 -2.03 23.85 8.60
CA VAL A 226 -1.68 24.45 7.30
C VAL A 226 -2.22 25.89 7.23
N PRO A 227 -1.42 26.90 6.83
CA PRO A 227 -1.90 28.26 6.64
C PRO A 227 -3.06 28.30 5.63
N PRO A 228 -4.13 29.08 5.87
CA PRO A 228 -5.31 29.07 5.02
C PRO A 228 -5.06 29.57 3.59
N GLY A 229 -4.02 30.38 3.37
CA GLY A 229 -3.62 30.84 2.04
C GLY A 229 -2.74 29.85 1.27
N LEU A 230 -2.40 28.70 1.87
CA LEU A 230 -1.55 27.67 1.26
C LEU A 230 -2.40 26.49 0.81
N SER A 231 -2.34 26.17 -0.49
CA SER A 231 -2.99 25.00 -1.06
C SER A 231 -1.97 24.05 -1.69
N PHE A 232 -2.37 22.79 -1.83
CA PHE A 232 -1.56 21.73 -2.44
C PHE A 232 -2.09 21.41 -3.83
N GLU A 233 -1.18 21.26 -4.79
CA GLU A 233 -1.47 20.72 -6.11
C GLU A 233 -0.47 19.63 -6.51
N LEU A 234 -0.91 18.76 -7.42
CA LEU A 234 -0.04 17.80 -8.06
C LEU A 234 0.99 18.54 -8.92
N GLY A 235 2.27 18.24 -8.74
CA GLY A 235 3.34 18.88 -9.51
C GLY A 235 3.51 18.37 -10.94
N ILE A 236 2.50 17.71 -11.52
CA ILE A 236 2.53 17.11 -12.87
C ILE A 236 2.98 18.13 -13.93
N PRO A 237 2.43 19.37 -14.01
CA PRO A 237 2.77 20.28 -15.10
C PRO A 237 4.26 20.68 -15.10
N GLN A 238 4.90 20.70 -13.92
CA GLN A 238 6.30 21.07 -13.74
C GLN A 238 7.21 19.85 -13.50
N PHE A 239 6.67 18.62 -13.59
CA PHE A 239 7.36 17.40 -13.17
C PHE A 239 7.92 17.47 -11.73
N ALA A 240 7.33 18.31 -10.88
CA ALA A 240 7.69 18.43 -9.48
C ALA A 240 7.00 17.35 -8.63
N SER A 241 7.63 16.90 -7.55
CA SER A 241 7.02 15.93 -6.64
C SER A 241 5.67 16.43 -6.09
N LEU A 242 5.58 17.73 -5.83
CA LEU A 242 4.35 18.45 -5.50
C LEU A 242 4.53 19.96 -5.70
N THR A 243 3.41 20.68 -5.73
CA THR A 243 3.38 22.14 -5.77
C THR A 243 2.59 22.66 -4.58
N LEU A 244 3.11 23.68 -3.90
CA LEU A 244 2.39 24.45 -2.90
C LEU A 244 2.06 25.83 -3.48
N LEU A 245 0.78 26.19 -3.54
CA LEU A 245 0.32 27.47 -4.08
C LEU A 245 -0.04 28.44 -2.96
N THR A 246 0.21 29.73 -3.20
CA THR A 246 -0.19 30.84 -2.33
C THR A 246 -1.32 31.65 -2.96
N GLU A 247 -2.36 31.98 -2.19
CA GLU A 247 -3.45 32.87 -2.64
C GLU A 247 -3.14 34.38 -2.52
N GLY A 248 -1.94 34.77 -2.04
CA GLY A 248 -1.35 36.08 -2.34
C GLY A 248 -1.12 37.07 -1.18
N GLN A 249 -0.57 38.24 -1.56
CA GLN A 249 0.00 39.34 -0.76
C GLN A 249 1.31 39.04 0.00
N SER A 250 2.29 39.95 -0.13
CA SER A 250 3.67 39.80 0.38
C SER A 250 3.78 39.45 1.88
N ALA A 251 2.85 39.90 2.72
CA ALA A 251 2.86 39.59 4.15
C ALA A 251 2.34 38.17 4.48
N ALA A 252 1.36 37.66 3.72
CA ALA A 252 0.89 36.28 3.83
C ALA A 252 1.98 35.31 3.32
N ALA A 253 2.65 35.68 2.23
CA ALA A 253 3.77 34.93 1.66
C ALA A 253 4.93 34.73 2.65
N ALA A 254 5.22 35.69 3.53
CA ALA A 254 6.24 35.53 4.57
C ALA A 254 5.83 34.51 5.65
N THR A 255 4.55 34.49 6.02
CA THR A 255 4.01 33.52 7.00
C THR A 255 3.98 32.11 6.41
N GLU A 256 3.55 31.99 5.16
CA GLU A 256 3.53 30.74 4.40
C GLU A 256 4.94 30.20 4.19
N ARG A 257 5.88 31.02 3.71
CA ARG A 257 7.30 30.63 3.59
C ARG A 257 7.86 30.12 4.91
N LYS A 258 7.60 30.83 6.01
CA LYS A 258 8.06 30.41 7.33
C LYS A 258 7.52 29.03 7.68
N TRP A 259 6.23 28.79 7.46
CA TRP A 259 5.61 27.49 7.67
C TRP A 259 6.17 26.41 6.74
N ILE A 260 6.38 26.73 5.46
CA ILE A 260 6.97 25.82 4.48
C ILE A 260 8.38 25.40 4.91
N GLY A 261 9.21 26.34 5.38
CA GLY A 261 10.54 26.04 5.88
C GLY A 261 10.51 25.22 7.18
N GLU A 262 9.89 25.76 8.21
CA GLU A 262 9.99 25.24 9.59
C GLU A 262 9.12 24.01 9.85
N VAL A 263 8.05 23.81 9.10
CA VAL A 263 7.10 22.69 9.30
C VAL A 263 7.18 21.71 8.13
N PHE A 264 6.94 22.19 6.91
CA PHE A 264 6.85 21.30 5.76
C PHE A 264 8.22 20.70 5.39
N ILE A 265 9.22 21.52 5.04
CA ILE A 265 10.55 21.06 4.64
C ILE A 265 11.27 20.38 5.81
N ALA A 266 11.22 20.96 7.02
CA ALA A 266 11.96 20.43 8.16
C ALA A 266 11.40 19.09 8.69
N HIS A 267 10.09 18.85 8.57
CA HIS A 267 9.43 17.74 9.29
C HIS A 267 8.48 16.91 8.43
N MET A 268 7.55 17.51 7.70
CA MET A 268 6.55 16.75 6.92
C MET A 268 7.16 16.08 5.70
N LEU A 269 7.87 16.83 4.87
CA LEU A 269 8.42 16.36 3.60
C LEU A 269 9.36 15.15 3.77
N PRO A 270 10.28 15.11 4.76
CA PRO A 270 11.10 13.92 5.01
C PRO A 270 10.29 12.65 5.28
N ALA A 271 9.24 12.74 6.09
CA ALA A 271 8.37 11.61 6.43
C ALA A 271 7.50 11.21 5.23
N MET A 272 6.93 12.20 4.52
CA MET A 272 6.18 11.99 3.28
C MET A 272 7.03 11.28 2.24
N ALA A 273 8.25 11.76 1.98
CA ALA A 273 9.16 11.17 1.02
C ALA A 273 9.53 9.72 1.40
N GLY A 274 9.74 9.43 2.69
CA GLY A 274 9.97 8.06 3.16
C GLY A 274 8.84 7.10 2.79
N ARG A 275 7.59 7.52 3.01
CA ARG A 275 6.39 6.74 2.62
C ARG A 275 6.21 6.63 1.11
N VAL A 276 6.48 7.71 0.38
CA VAL A 276 6.34 7.72 -1.08
C VAL A 276 7.34 6.75 -1.72
N MET A 277 8.59 6.76 -1.24
CA MET A 277 9.66 5.94 -1.81
C MET A 277 9.66 4.49 -1.34
N ASP A 278 8.93 4.16 -0.27
CA ASP A 278 8.75 2.77 0.16
C ASP A 278 7.68 2.09 -0.70
N PRO A 279 8.04 1.12 -1.57
CA PRO A 279 7.10 0.46 -2.46
C PRO A 279 6.06 -0.40 -1.71
N ASP A 280 6.38 -0.83 -0.49
CA ASP A 280 5.49 -1.66 0.33
C ASP A 280 4.53 -0.80 1.16
N TYR A 281 4.83 0.49 1.33
CA TYR A 281 3.97 1.42 2.06
C TYR A 281 2.63 1.62 1.35
N ASP A 282 1.56 1.38 2.09
CA ASP A 282 0.18 1.53 1.64
C ASP A 282 -0.48 2.74 2.28
N PHE A 283 -1.03 3.63 1.45
CA PHE A 283 -1.77 4.78 1.96
C PHE A 283 -3.20 4.37 2.31
N PRO A 284 -3.79 4.93 3.39
CA PRO A 284 -5.18 4.67 3.73
C PRO A 284 -6.13 4.91 2.54
N HIS A 285 -6.98 3.93 2.22
CA HIS A 285 -7.97 4.06 1.15
C HIS A 285 -9.20 4.88 1.58
N SER A 286 -9.44 5.00 2.89
CA SER A 286 -10.50 5.80 3.50
C SER A 286 -9.88 6.97 4.25
N TRP A 287 -10.29 8.18 3.89
CA TRP A 287 -9.88 9.45 4.49
C TRP A 287 -11.05 10.13 5.16
#